data_AF-X6EJN0-F1
#
_entry.id   AF-X6EJN0-F1
#
_cell.length_a   1.000
_cell.length_b   1.000
_cell.length_c   1.000
_cell.angle_alpha   90.00
_cell.angle_beta   90.00
_cell.angle_gamma   90.00
#
_symmetry.space_group_name_H-M   'P 1'
#
loop_
_entity.id
_entity.type
_entity.pdbx_description
1 polymer ?
#
loop_
_entity_poly.entity_id
_entity_poly.type
_entity_poly.pdbx_seq_one_letter_code
_entity_poly.pdbx_strand_id
1 'polypeptide(L)'
;MIPIQHIHPVLVHFPIVLIYTLAAIDIVALAGGSAVTRKSGAGTISTFLAMAAGVFAIGTWFFGGLALDHAEAAGFSSDVAEIHESLGGITAFAFMIWGLVRLALWARNREFRAVTIAIPLIEICGAMLVTATAYYGGLLVYELGVNVAKTAIAG
;
A
#
# COMPACT_ATOMS: atom_id res chain seq x y z
N MET A 1 -10.28 6.82 23.56
CA MET A 1 -10.69 6.59 22.15
C MET A 1 -9.65 7.26 21.27
N ILE A 2 -9.05 6.55 20.31
CA ILE A 2 -8.09 7.17 19.36
C ILE A 2 -8.90 8.00 18.35
N PRO A 3 -8.58 9.29 18.13
CA PRO A 3 -9.24 10.10 17.10
C PRO A 3 -9.09 9.48 15.71
N ILE A 4 -10.15 9.53 14.90
CA ILE A 4 -10.21 8.86 13.59
C ILE A 4 -9.08 9.31 12.65
N GLN A 5 -8.73 10.59 12.68
CA GLN A 5 -7.67 11.21 11.89
C GLN A 5 -6.25 10.69 12.22
N HIS A 6 -6.07 10.00 13.36
CA HIS A 6 -4.79 9.40 13.74
C HIS A 6 -4.67 7.92 13.36
N ILE A 7 -5.75 7.29 12.86
CA ILE A 7 -5.70 5.89 12.45
C ILE A 7 -4.96 5.74 11.11
N HIS A 8 -5.21 6.62 10.14
CA HIS A 8 -4.57 6.56 8.83
C HIS A 8 -3.04 6.59 8.90
N PRO A 9 -2.39 7.54 9.60
CA PRO A 9 -0.92 7.58 9.73
C PRO A 9 -0.31 6.34 10.40
N VAL A 10 -1.07 5.60 11.21
CA VAL A 10 -0.61 4.32 11.74
C VAL A 10 -0.68 3.24 10.66
N LEU A 11 -1.78 3.20 9.91
CA LEU A 11 -2.01 2.16 8.90
C LEU A 11 -1.11 2.26 7.66
N VAL A 12 -0.69 3.46 7.24
CA VAL A 12 0.13 3.65 6.02
C VAL A 12 1.42 2.83 6.00
N HIS A 13 2.00 2.52 7.17
CA HIS A 13 3.25 1.77 7.26
C HIS A 13 3.12 0.33 6.77
N PHE A 14 1.95 -0.28 6.97
CA PHE A 14 1.71 -1.67 6.61
C PHE A 14 1.79 -1.91 5.09
N PRO A 15 0.96 -1.27 4.23
CA PRO A 15 1.03 -1.53 2.79
C PRO A 15 2.40 -1.15 2.20
N ILE A 16 3.07 -0.11 2.74
CA ILE A 16 4.44 0.26 2.34
C ILE A 16 5.41 -0.89 2.63
N VAL A 17 5.54 -1.31 3.89
CA VAL A 17 6.52 -2.35 4.25
C VAL A 17 6.19 -3.68 3.59
N LEU A 18 4.91 -4.04 3.51
CA LEU A 18 4.47 -5.31 2.94
C LEU A 18 4.79 -5.43 1.44
N ILE A 19 4.59 -4.38 0.63
CA ILE A 19 4.89 -4.48 -0.81
C ILE A 19 6.39 -4.56 -1.08
N TYR A 20 7.21 -3.82 -0.33
CA TYR A 20 8.67 -3.92 -0.45
C TYR A 20 9.18 -5.28 0.01
N THR A 21 8.62 -5.79 1.11
CA THR A 21 8.97 -7.12 1.64
C THR A 21 8.56 -8.22 0.66
N LEU A 22 7.36 -8.11 0.06
CA LEU A 22 6.89 -9.01 -0.98
C LEU A 22 7.84 -9.02 -2.18
N ALA A 23 8.16 -7.85 -2.74
CA ALA A 23 9.07 -7.74 -3.88
C ALA A 23 10.43 -8.38 -3.58
N ALA A 24 11.01 -8.11 -2.40
CA ALA A 24 12.27 -8.70 -1.98
C ALA A 24 12.20 -10.23 -1.86
N ILE A 25 11.14 -10.76 -1.24
CA ILE A 25 10.94 -12.20 -1.08
C ILE A 25 10.77 -12.88 -2.43
N ASP A 26 9.96 -12.33 -3.34
CA ASP A 26 9.72 -12.95 -4.63
C ASP A 26 10.97 -12.92 -5.51
N ILE A 27 11.73 -11.82 -5.51
CA ILE A 27 13.02 -11.76 -6.19
C ILE A 27 13.98 -12.85 -5.67
N VAL A 28 14.15 -12.95 -4.34
CA VAL A 28 15.07 -13.92 -3.73
C VAL A 28 14.59 -15.36 -3.97
N ALA A 29 13.29 -15.63 -3.80
CA ALA A 29 12.71 -16.95 -4.01
C ALA A 29 12.88 -17.41 -5.47
N LEU A 30 12.57 -16.54 -6.43
CA LEU A 30 12.70 -16.85 -7.84
C LEU A 30 14.15 -17.00 -8.28
N ALA A 31 15.06 -16.16 -7.78
CA ALA A 31 16.50 -16.28 -8.03
C ALA A 31 17.07 -17.61 -7.47
N GLY A 32 16.52 -18.09 -6.35
CA GLY A 32 16.84 -19.39 -5.77
C GLY A 32 16.11 -20.58 -6.41
N GLY A 33 15.35 -20.38 -7.50
CA GLY A 33 14.61 -21.43 -8.20
C GLY A 33 13.32 -21.91 -7.50
N SER A 34 12.86 -21.21 -6.48
CA SER A 34 11.60 -21.52 -5.79
C SER A 34 10.39 -21.02 -6.57
N ALA A 35 9.31 -21.80 -6.60
CA ALA A 35 8.04 -21.39 -7.20
C ALA A 35 7.20 -20.59 -6.21
N VAL A 36 6.88 -19.33 -6.55
CA VAL A 36 6.06 -18.43 -5.74
C VAL A 36 4.56 -18.57 -6.01
N THR A 37 4.13 -19.29 -7.05
CA THR A 37 2.70 -19.49 -7.37
C THR A 37 2.15 -20.86 -6.96
N ARG A 38 2.95 -21.69 -6.27
CA ARG A 38 2.53 -23.01 -5.76
C ARG A 38 2.27 -22.96 -4.26
N LYS A 39 1.60 -23.99 -3.75
CA LYS A 39 1.43 -24.28 -2.31
C LYS A 39 2.73 -24.80 -1.68
N SER A 40 3.82 -24.05 -1.85
CA SER A 40 5.12 -24.22 -1.21
C SER A 40 5.24 -23.26 -0.02
N GLY A 41 6.29 -23.39 0.79
CA GLY A 41 6.58 -22.40 1.85
C GLY A 41 6.73 -20.98 1.29
N ALA A 42 7.58 -20.82 0.26
CA ALA A 42 7.81 -19.53 -0.41
C ALA A 42 6.54 -18.98 -1.08
N GLY A 43 5.81 -19.81 -1.82
CA GLY A 43 4.58 -19.37 -2.49
C GLY A 43 3.46 -19.01 -1.52
N THR A 44 3.35 -19.73 -0.40
CA THR A 44 2.37 -19.40 0.65
C THR A 44 2.73 -18.06 1.32
N ILE A 45 3.97 -17.87 1.76
CA ILE A 45 4.42 -16.61 2.36
C ILE A 45 4.16 -15.44 1.40
N SER A 46 4.61 -15.57 0.15
CA SER A 46 4.43 -14.55 -0.87
C SER A 46 2.96 -14.20 -1.12
N THR A 47 2.10 -15.20 -1.33
CA THR A 47 0.67 -14.97 -1.57
C THR A 47 -0.01 -14.26 -0.40
N PHE A 48 0.27 -14.67 0.84
CA PHE A 48 -0.35 -14.04 2.00
C PHE A 48 0.23 -12.65 2.31
N LEU A 49 1.49 -12.38 1.96
CA LEU A 49 2.03 -11.01 1.97
C LEU A 49 1.33 -10.11 0.96
N ALA A 50 1.10 -10.58 -0.26
CA ALA A 50 0.35 -9.83 -1.28
C ALA A 50 -1.09 -9.54 -0.83
N MET A 51 -1.77 -10.54 -0.25
CA MET A 51 -3.10 -10.35 0.33
C MET A 51 -3.10 -9.36 1.50
N ALA A 52 -2.14 -9.46 2.41
CA ALA A 52 -2.01 -8.53 3.53
C ALA A 52 -1.78 -7.10 3.03
N ALA A 53 -0.88 -6.90 2.05
CA ALA A 53 -0.62 -5.59 1.46
C ALA A 53 -1.92 -4.98 0.89
N GLY A 54 -2.72 -5.77 0.16
CA GLY A 54 -4.01 -5.35 -0.36
C GLY A 54 -5.02 -4.96 0.74
N VAL A 55 -5.21 -5.81 1.75
CA VAL A 55 -6.15 -5.54 2.86
C VAL A 55 -5.76 -4.29 3.63
N PHE A 56 -4.49 -4.14 3.98
CA PHE A 56 -4.00 -2.96 4.68
C PHE A 56 -4.05 -1.70 3.81
N ALA A 57 -3.84 -1.79 2.50
CA ALA A 57 -3.98 -0.65 1.60
C ALA A 57 -5.43 -0.16 1.51
N ILE A 58 -6.41 -1.07 1.41
CA ILE A 58 -7.84 -0.72 1.45
C ILE A 58 -8.22 -0.06 2.78
N GLY A 59 -7.77 -0.62 3.91
CA GLY A 59 -7.98 0.00 5.21
C GLY A 59 -7.36 1.39 5.29
N THR A 60 -6.12 1.54 4.83
CA THR A 60 -5.40 2.82 4.81
C THR A 60 -6.14 3.87 3.99
N TRP A 61 -6.59 3.54 2.78
CA TRP A 61 -7.36 4.43 1.91
C TRP A 61 -8.69 4.84 2.56
N PHE A 62 -9.43 3.89 3.12
CA PHE A 62 -10.70 4.15 3.80
C PHE A 62 -10.55 5.13 4.98
N PHE A 63 -9.60 4.86 5.88
CA PHE A 63 -9.35 5.76 7.01
C PHE A 63 -8.70 7.09 6.58
N GLY A 64 -8.02 7.12 5.43
CA GLY A 64 -7.50 8.35 4.83
C GLY A 64 -8.61 9.27 4.37
N GLY A 65 -9.63 8.74 3.68
CA GLY A 65 -10.83 9.51 3.30
C GLY A 65 -11.54 10.10 4.51
N LEU A 66 -11.77 9.31 5.57
CA LEU A 66 -12.36 9.82 6.81
C LEU A 66 -11.52 10.92 7.48
N ALA A 67 -10.20 10.85 7.37
CA ALA A 67 -9.30 11.88 7.90
C ALA A 67 -9.32 13.16 7.04
N LEU A 68 -9.50 13.03 5.72
CA LEU A 68 -9.66 14.15 4.80
C LEU A 68 -11.01 14.83 5.00
N ASP A 69 -12.12 14.08 5.08
CA ASP A 69 -13.46 14.61 5.38
C ASP A 69 -13.45 15.47 6.65
N HIS A 70 -12.72 15.02 7.68
CA HIS A 70 -12.56 15.77 8.93
C HIS A 70 -11.82 17.10 8.72
N ALA A 71 -10.76 17.11 7.91
CA ALA A 71 -10.00 18.31 7.60
C ALA A 71 -10.82 19.28 6.73
N GLU A 72 -11.54 18.78 5.73
CA GLU A 72 -12.42 19.58 4.87
C GLU A 72 -13.56 20.23 5.64
N ALA A 73 -14.19 19.49 6.57
CA ALA A 73 -15.18 20.06 7.48
C ALA A 73 -14.62 21.18 8.37
N ALA A 74 -13.30 21.23 8.58
CA ALA A 74 -12.59 22.30 9.27
C ALA A 74 -12.08 23.42 8.32
N GLY A 75 -12.44 23.36 7.03
CA GLY A 75 -12.12 24.36 6.01
C GLY A 75 -10.81 24.12 5.24
N PHE A 76 -10.21 22.94 5.35
CA PHE A 76 -9.02 22.58 4.57
C PHE A 76 -9.38 22.22 3.13
N SER A 77 -8.56 22.65 2.16
CA SER A 77 -8.65 22.26 0.75
C SER A 77 -7.27 22.44 0.10
N SER A 78 -6.86 21.50 -0.76
CA SER A 78 -5.56 21.52 -1.43
C SER A 78 -5.51 20.52 -2.57
N ASP A 79 -4.97 20.93 -3.73
CA ASP A 79 -4.68 20.05 -4.86
C ASP A 79 -3.77 18.87 -4.46
N VAL A 80 -2.88 19.08 -3.48
CA VAL A 80 -2.01 18.01 -2.95
C VAL A 80 -2.83 16.90 -2.28
N ALA A 81 -3.92 17.26 -1.61
CA ALA A 81 -4.79 16.30 -0.95
C ALA A 81 -5.60 15.49 -1.96
N GLU A 82 -6.14 16.15 -3.00
CA GLU A 82 -6.85 15.47 -4.08
C GLU A 82 -5.95 14.49 -4.85
N ILE A 83 -4.70 14.89 -5.14
CA ILE A 83 -3.71 14.00 -5.76
C ILE A 83 -3.38 12.83 -4.85
N HIS A 84 -3.13 13.08 -3.56
CA HIS A 84 -2.83 12.02 -2.59
C HIS A 84 -3.99 11.04 -2.43
N GLU A 85 -5.23 11.53 -2.33
CA GLU A 85 -6.43 10.71 -2.21
C GLU A 85 -6.61 9.82 -3.45
N SER A 86 -6.48 10.42 -4.65
CA SER A 86 -6.59 9.71 -5.92
C SER A 86 -5.53 8.61 -6.04
N LEU A 87 -4.27 8.93 -5.73
CA LEU A 87 -3.18 7.95 -5.71
C LEU A 87 -3.38 6.88 -4.62
N GLY A 88 -3.93 7.25 -3.46
CA GLY A 88 -4.31 6.35 -2.39
C GLY A 88 -5.32 5.31 -2.85
N GLY A 89 -6.37 5.75 -3.55
CA GLY A 89 -7.37 4.87 -4.16
C GLY A 89 -6.74 3.92 -5.19
N ILE A 90 -5.98 4.46 -6.15
CA ILE A 90 -5.29 3.65 -7.18
C ILE A 90 -4.39 2.59 -6.53
N THR A 91 -3.59 2.99 -5.52
CA THR A 91 -2.70 2.08 -4.77
C THR A 91 -3.49 0.98 -4.07
N ALA A 92 -4.57 1.34 -3.37
CA ALA A 92 -5.37 0.40 -2.60
C ALA A 92 -6.03 -0.66 -3.48
N PHE A 93 -6.68 -0.24 -4.56
CA PHE A 93 -7.30 -1.18 -5.50
C PHE A 93 -6.28 -1.99 -6.28
N ALA A 94 -5.16 -1.40 -6.71
CA ALA A 94 -4.09 -2.13 -7.39
C ALA A 94 -3.52 -3.25 -6.50
N PHE A 95 -3.25 -2.96 -5.22
CA PHE A 95 -2.70 -3.95 -4.29
C PHE A 95 -3.73 -5.04 -3.95
N MET A 96 -5.00 -4.66 -3.75
CA MET A 96 -6.06 -5.65 -3.51
C MET A 96 -6.25 -6.59 -4.72
N ILE A 97 -6.33 -6.03 -5.93
CA ILE A 97 -6.44 -6.82 -7.16
C ILE A 97 -5.23 -7.75 -7.29
N TRP A 98 -4.02 -7.23 -7.05
CA TRP A 98 -2.81 -8.05 -7.10
C TRP A 98 -2.83 -9.18 -6.07
N GLY A 99 -3.20 -8.91 -4.82
CA GLY A 99 -3.38 -9.92 -3.78
C GLY A 99 -4.36 -11.02 -4.21
N LEU A 100 -5.52 -10.64 -4.77
CA LEU A 100 -6.52 -11.60 -5.25
C LEU A 100 -6.01 -12.44 -6.43
N VAL A 101 -5.29 -11.83 -7.38
CA VAL A 101 -4.63 -12.55 -8.48
C VAL A 101 -3.60 -13.54 -7.93
N ARG A 102 -2.77 -13.11 -6.99
CA ARG A 102 -1.77 -13.95 -6.31
C ARG A 102 -2.42 -15.13 -5.57
N LEU A 103 -3.54 -14.89 -4.90
CA LEU A 103 -4.32 -15.93 -4.22
C LEU A 103 -4.90 -16.93 -5.22
N ALA A 104 -5.45 -16.44 -6.33
CA ALA A 104 -5.99 -17.29 -7.39
C ALA A 104 -4.90 -18.18 -8.02
N LEU A 105 -3.73 -17.62 -8.33
CA LEU A 105 -2.58 -18.37 -8.86
C LEU A 105 -2.11 -19.45 -7.88
N TRP A 106 -1.96 -19.09 -6.60
CA TRP A 106 -1.59 -20.03 -5.53
C TRP A 106 -2.62 -21.14 -5.33
N ALA A 107 -3.91 -20.81 -5.37
CA ALA A 107 -5.00 -21.78 -5.22
C ALA A 107 -4.99 -22.83 -6.36
N ARG A 108 -4.61 -22.42 -7.58
CA ARG A 108 -4.41 -23.34 -8.72
C ARG A 108 -3.23 -24.29 -8.54
N ASN A 109 -2.30 -23.99 -7.64
CA ASN A 109 -1.14 -24.82 -7.30
C ASN A 109 -0.30 -25.26 -8.51
N ARG A 110 -0.13 -24.36 -9.48
CA ARG A 110 0.67 -24.59 -10.69
C ARG A 110 1.76 -23.53 -10.79
N GLU A 111 2.91 -23.95 -11.29
CA GLU A 111 3.99 -23.03 -11.65
C GLU A 111 3.75 -22.52 -13.05
N PHE A 112 3.69 -21.19 -13.17
CA PHE A 112 3.53 -20.52 -14.44
C PHE A 112 4.84 -19.87 -14.83
N ARG A 113 5.76 -20.66 -15.42
CA ARG A 113 7.08 -20.20 -15.85
C ARG A 113 7.04 -18.96 -16.77
N ALA A 114 5.99 -18.83 -17.57
CA ALA A 114 5.80 -17.70 -18.49
C ALA A 114 5.58 -16.34 -17.78
N VAL A 115 5.11 -16.34 -16.53
CA VAL A 115 4.86 -15.11 -15.74
C VAL A 115 5.85 -14.94 -14.58
N THR A 116 6.86 -15.80 -14.48
CA THR A 116 7.86 -15.75 -13.41
C THR A 116 8.56 -14.40 -13.30
N ILE A 117 8.93 -13.77 -14.42
CA ILE A 117 9.57 -12.44 -14.41
C ILE A 117 8.54 -11.32 -14.22
N ALA A 118 7.29 -11.52 -14.66
CA ALA A 118 6.25 -10.50 -14.56
C ALA A 118 5.86 -10.21 -13.10
N ILE A 119 5.86 -11.23 -12.24
CA ILE A 119 5.52 -11.10 -10.81
C ILE A 119 6.38 -10.04 -10.10
N PRO A 120 7.72 -10.18 -10.03
CA PRO A 120 8.55 -9.20 -9.33
C PRO A 120 8.51 -7.83 -10.02
N LEU A 121 8.32 -7.76 -11.34
CA LEU A 121 8.15 -6.48 -12.04
C LEU A 121 6.87 -5.75 -11.60
N ILE A 122 5.75 -6.47 -11.46
CA ILE A 122 4.50 -5.90 -10.97
C ILE A 122 4.67 -5.40 -9.53
N GLU A 123 5.38 -6.15 -8.69
CA GLU A 123 5.63 -5.79 -7.29
C GLU A 123 6.57 -4.57 -7.17
N ILE A 124 7.58 -4.46 -8.03
CA ILE A 124 8.43 -3.26 -8.13
C ILE A 124 7.60 -2.05 -8.58
N CYS A 125 6.72 -2.22 -9.58
CA CYS A 125 5.79 -1.16 -9.97
C CYS A 125 4.86 -0.76 -8.82
N GLY A 126 4.38 -1.73 -8.03
CA GLY A 126 3.61 -1.48 -6.83
C GLY A 126 4.40 -0.70 -5.76
N ALA A 127 5.67 -1.04 -5.57
CA ALA A 127 6.56 -0.32 -4.67
C ALA A 127 6.75 1.15 -5.12
N MET A 128 7.01 1.39 -6.41
CA MET A 128 7.10 2.75 -6.95
C MET A 128 5.80 3.54 -6.79
N LEU A 129 4.65 2.90 -7.02
CA LEU A 129 3.33 3.50 -6.85
C LEU A 129 3.11 3.94 -5.39
N VAL A 130 3.37 3.07 -4.41
CA VAL A 130 3.20 3.44 -3.00
C VAL A 130 4.20 4.51 -2.56
N THR A 131 5.41 4.54 -3.12
CA THR A 131 6.37 5.64 -2.87
C THR A 131 5.79 6.97 -3.34
N ALA A 132 5.22 7.03 -4.55
CA ALA A 132 4.60 8.24 -5.07
C ALA A 132 3.42 8.69 -4.20
N THR A 133 2.55 7.76 -3.80
CA THR A 133 1.44 8.03 -2.88
C THR A 133 1.92 8.58 -1.54
N ALA A 134 2.97 7.97 -0.97
CA ALA A 134 3.57 8.38 0.30
C ALA A 134 4.26 9.74 0.22
N TYR A 135 4.84 10.10 -0.92
CA TYR A 135 5.45 11.42 -1.13
C TYR A 135 4.42 12.54 -0.95
N TYR A 136 3.26 12.44 -1.63
CA TYR A 136 2.20 13.44 -1.46
C TYR A 136 1.58 13.41 -0.05
N GLY A 137 1.47 12.23 0.56
CA GLY A 137 1.04 12.12 1.97
C GLY A 137 2.02 12.82 2.94
N GLY A 138 3.32 12.74 2.66
CA GLY A 138 4.35 13.48 3.38
C GLY A 138 4.18 14.99 3.24
N LEU A 139 3.92 15.50 2.03
CA LEU A 139 3.66 16.93 1.83
C LEU A 139 2.45 17.43 2.64
N LEU A 140 1.38 16.64 2.74
CA LEU A 140 0.21 17.00 3.56
C LEU A 140 0.56 17.22 5.03
N VAL A 141 1.44 16.37 5.58
CA VAL A 141 1.81 16.43 7.00
C VAL A 141 2.91 17.46 7.26
N TYR A 142 3.98 17.45 6.46
CA TYR A 142 5.18 18.25 6.73
C TYR A 142 5.08 19.68 6.20
N GLU A 143 4.42 19.91 5.07
CA GLU A 143 4.32 21.25 4.45
C GLU A 143 2.99 21.93 4.81
N LEU A 144 1.88 21.18 4.78
CA LEU A 144 0.54 21.74 4.98
C LEU A 144 -0.02 21.57 6.39
N GLY A 145 0.64 20.78 7.25
CA GLY A 145 0.24 20.60 8.64
C GLY A 145 -1.16 19.99 8.81
N VAL A 146 -1.63 19.19 7.85
CA VAL A 146 -2.95 18.55 7.90
C VAL A 146 -3.01 17.59 9.08
N ASN A 147 -4.03 17.76 9.93
CA ASN A 147 -4.32 16.87 11.06
C ASN A 147 -3.17 16.70 12.08
N VAL A 148 -2.17 17.59 12.08
CA VAL A 148 -1.18 17.73 13.15
C VAL A 148 -1.56 18.91 14.05
N ALA A 149 -1.39 18.74 15.37
CA ALA A 149 -1.64 19.80 16.32
C ALA A 149 -0.81 21.03 15.96
N LYS A 150 -1.45 22.18 15.76
CA LYS A 150 -0.79 23.48 15.58
C LYS A 150 0.30 23.62 16.66
N THR A 151 1.57 23.48 16.27
CA THR A 151 2.64 24.07 17.07
C THR A 151 2.60 25.55 16.74
N ALA A 152 2.38 26.35 17.78
CA ALA A 152 2.11 27.78 17.71
C ALA A 152 3.03 28.52 16.74
N ILE A 153 2.45 29.14 15.70
CA ILE A 153 3.07 30.31 15.09
C ILE A 153 2.61 31.49 15.95
N ALA A 154 3.32 31.70 17.05
CA ALA A 154 3.42 33.03 17.66
C ALA A 154 4.53 33.75 16.89
N GLY A 155 4.12 34.65 15.99
CA GLY A 155 4.95 35.62 15.30
C GLY A 155 4.16 36.91 15.20
#